data_AF-A0A845MR84-F1
#
_entry.id   AF-A0A845MR84-F1
#
_cell.length_a   1.000
_cell.length_b   1.000
_cell.length_c   1.000
_cell.angle_alpha   90.00
_cell.angle_beta   90.00
_cell.angle_gamma   90.00
#
_symmetry.space_group_name_H-M   'P 1'
#
loop_
_entity.id
_entity.type
_entity.pdbx_description
1 polymer ?
#
loop_
_entity_poly.entity_id
_entity_poly.type
_entity_poly.pdbx_seq_one_letter_code
_entity_poly.pdbx_strand_id
1 'polypeptide(L)'
;MVLRERKRTLPQNAKLWACLQDIADQCELVINGRPQKASKEDWKQVFTAALARENRMALGLDGGVVVLGTSTSRMRKTEFSDLLEMIHAYGAEHGVHWSDPALAAFGKYPEAA
;
A
#
# COMPACT_ATOMS: atom_id res chain seq x y z
N MET A 1 -7.33 21.55 -18.20
CA MET A 1 -7.38 21.34 -16.74
C MET A 1 -8.28 20.15 -16.46
N VAL A 2 -7.71 18.96 -16.23
CA VAL A 2 -8.51 17.76 -15.95
C VAL A 2 -8.86 17.78 -14.46
N LEU A 3 -10.09 18.15 -14.14
CA LEU A 3 -10.70 17.93 -12.83
C LEU A 3 -10.74 16.42 -12.60
N ARG A 4 -9.70 15.87 -11.97
CA ARG A 4 -9.73 14.50 -11.46
C ARG A 4 -10.76 14.50 -10.35
N GLU A 5 -11.89 13.82 -10.55
CA GLU A 5 -12.75 13.37 -9.45
C GLU A 5 -11.83 12.80 -8.37
N ARG A 6 -11.86 13.38 -7.17
CA ARG A 6 -11.15 12.82 -6.02
C ARG A 6 -11.83 11.49 -5.68
N LYS A 7 -11.35 10.41 -6.30
CA LYS A 7 -11.79 9.03 -6.01
C LYS A 7 -11.53 8.62 -4.55
N ARG A 8 -10.73 9.40 -3.81
CA ARG A 8 -10.33 9.18 -2.42
C ARG A 8 -10.54 10.44 -1.59
N THR A 9 -10.96 10.27 -0.35
CA THR A 9 -10.91 11.38 0.61
C THR A 9 -9.45 11.64 0.98
N LEU A 10 -9.07 12.91 1.19
CA LEU A 10 -7.71 13.29 1.63
C LEU A 10 -7.21 12.46 2.84
N PRO A 11 -8.07 12.17 3.85
CA PRO A 11 -7.68 11.36 5.01
C PRO A 11 -7.29 9.92 4.66
N GLN A 12 -7.94 9.29 3.68
CA GLN A 12 -7.65 7.91 3.29
C GLN A 12 -6.26 7.77 2.67
N ASN A 13 -5.85 8.75 1.86
CA ASN A 13 -4.52 8.73 1.27
C ASN A 13 -3.44 8.98 2.33
N ALA A 14 -3.70 9.89 3.28
CA ALA A 14 -2.80 10.12 4.41
C ALA A 14 -2.62 8.86 5.28
N LYS A 15 -3.72 8.13 5.53
CA LYS A 15 -3.71 6.85 6.27
C LYS A 15 -2.74 5.84 5.66
N LEU A 16 -2.88 5.58 4.36
CA LEU A 16 -2.07 4.60 3.66
C LEU A 16 -0.58 4.91 3.84
N TRP A 17 -0.18 6.16 3.60
CA TRP A 17 1.23 6.53 3.67
C TRP A 17 1.80 6.51 5.09
N ALA A 18 0.99 6.84 6.11
CA ALA A 18 1.42 6.72 7.50
C ALA A 18 1.68 5.25 7.87
N CYS A 19 0.74 4.35 7.57
CA CYS A 19 0.91 2.93 7.85
C CYS A 19 2.09 2.31 7.09
N LEU A 20 2.27 2.65 5.82
CA LEU A 20 3.42 2.16 5.04
C LEU A 20 4.76 2.69 5.56
N GLN A 21 4.79 3.92 6.08
CA GLN A 21 5.98 4.48 6.71
C GLN A 21 6.33 3.71 7.99
N ASP A 22 5.35 3.47 8.86
CA ASP A 22 5.57 2.71 10.09
C ASP A 22 6.11 1.29 9.80
N ILE A 23 5.58 0.62 8.77
CA ILE A 23 6.09 -0.68 8.31
C ILE A 23 7.51 -0.56 7.74
N ALA A 24 7.78 0.43 6.88
CA ALA A 24 9.10 0.63 6.29
C ALA A 24 10.19 0.82 7.36
N ASP A 25 9.87 1.53 8.42
CA ASP A 25 10.80 1.81 9.52
C ASP A 25 11.05 0.55 10.37
N GLN A 26 10.07 -0.33 10.51
CA GLN A 26 10.10 -1.45 11.47
C GLN A 26 10.40 -2.81 10.83
N CYS A 27 10.01 -3.03 9.57
CA CYS A 27 10.12 -4.33 8.89
C CYS A 27 11.22 -4.31 7.80
N GLU A 28 11.48 -5.48 7.22
CA GLU A 28 12.38 -5.66 6.08
C GLU A 28 11.66 -6.41 4.96
N LEU A 29 12.00 -6.10 3.70
CA LEU A 29 11.57 -6.85 2.53
C LEU A 29 12.71 -7.73 2.03
N VAL A 30 12.36 -8.91 1.51
CA VAL A 30 13.31 -9.73 0.74
C VAL A 30 13.36 -9.19 -0.68
N ILE A 31 14.40 -8.41 -0.99
CA ILE A 31 14.64 -7.86 -2.33
C ILE A 31 15.88 -8.56 -2.90
N ASN A 32 15.73 -9.14 -4.10
CA ASN A 32 16.79 -9.92 -4.76
C ASN A 32 17.38 -11.04 -3.88
N GLY A 33 16.51 -11.72 -3.13
CA GLY A 33 16.89 -12.85 -2.27
C GLY A 33 17.55 -12.47 -0.95
N ARG A 34 17.59 -11.19 -0.58
CA ARG A 34 18.18 -10.73 0.68
C ARG A 34 17.21 -9.84 1.47
N PRO A 35 17.05 -10.06 2.79
CA PRO A 35 16.35 -9.11 3.65
C PRO A 35 17.06 -7.76 3.65
N GLN A 36 16.30 -6.70 3.48
CA GLN A 36 16.80 -5.33 3.60
C GLN A 36 15.66 -4.35 3.90
N LYS A 37 16.01 -3.19 4.45
CA LYS A 37 15.10 -2.06 4.57
C LYS A 37 14.61 -1.62 3.20
N ALA A 38 13.35 -1.24 3.12
CA ALA A 38 12.70 -0.84 1.88
C ALA A 38 11.85 0.41 2.11
N SER A 39 11.66 1.21 1.07
CA SER A 39 10.87 2.42 1.16
C SER A 39 9.38 2.10 1.33
N LYS A 40 8.60 3.06 1.85
CA LYS A 40 7.13 2.94 1.89
C LYS A 40 6.53 2.78 0.49
N GLU A 41 7.19 3.32 -0.54
CA GLU A 41 6.83 3.11 -1.94
C GLU A 41 7.01 1.66 -2.37
N ASP A 42 8.10 1.00 -2.00
CA ASP A 42 8.34 -0.41 -2.28
C ASP A 42 7.32 -1.29 -1.56
N TRP A 43 7.08 -1.03 -0.27
CA TRP A 43 6.01 -1.70 0.49
C TRP A 43 4.64 -1.54 -0.17
N LYS A 44 4.32 -0.34 -0.65
CA LYS A 44 3.08 -0.11 -1.41
C LYS A 44 3.03 -1.01 -2.65
N GLN A 45 4.13 -1.14 -3.40
CA GLN A 45 4.15 -2.02 -4.58
C GLN A 45 3.86 -3.47 -4.17
N VAL A 46 4.53 -3.98 -3.14
CA VAL A 46 4.34 -5.35 -2.63
C VAL A 46 2.89 -5.59 -2.22
N PHE A 47 2.30 -4.73 -1.38
CA PHE A 47 0.92 -4.90 -0.96
C PHE A 47 -0.06 -4.80 -2.14
N THR A 48 0.15 -3.85 -3.05
CA THR A 48 -0.75 -3.74 -4.21
C THR A 48 -0.64 -4.91 -5.18
N ALA A 49 0.55 -5.53 -5.28
CA ALA A 49 0.76 -6.74 -6.08
C ALA A 49 0.16 -7.98 -5.41
N ALA A 50 0.17 -8.06 -4.07
CA ALA A 50 -0.45 -9.13 -3.30
C ALA A 50 -2.00 -9.10 -3.39
N LEU A 51 -2.58 -7.90 -3.44
CA LEU A 51 -4.03 -7.74 -3.61
C LEU A 51 -4.48 -7.92 -5.07
N ALA A 52 -3.59 -7.71 -6.04
CA ALA A 52 -3.93 -7.83 -7.44
C ALA A 52 -4.21 -9.30 -7.79
N ARG A 53 -5.38 -9.57 -8.38
CA ARG A 53 -5.72 -10.90 -8.91
C ARG A 53 -4.75 -11.38 -9.99
N GLU A 54 -4.21 -10.44 -10.77
CA GLU A 54 -3.24 -10.70 -11.83
C GLU A 54 -2.27 -9.53 -11.93
N ASN A 55 -0.97 -9.84 -11.95
CA ASN A 55 0.07 -8.84 -12.16
C ASN A 55 0.36 -8.73 -13.66
N ARG A 56 0.19 -7.53 -14.22
CA ARG A 56 0.48 -7.27 -15.63
C ARG A 56 1.98 -7.31 -15.87
N MET A 57 2.40 -8.04 -16.89
CA MET A 57 3.80 -8.14 -17.30
C MET A 57 3.98 -7.62 -18.74
N ALA A 58 5.15 -7.08 -19.02
CA ALA A 58 5.53 -6.59 -20.35
C ALA A 58 6.97 -7.00 -20.68
N LEU A 59 7.30 -7.04 -21.97
CA LEU A 59 8.68 -7.17 -22.43
C LEU A 59 9.42 -5.84 -22.16
N GLY A 60 10.55 -5.93 -21.48
CA GLY A 60 11.48 -4.84 -21.27
C GLY A 60 12.16 -4.43 -22.57
N LEU A 61 12.62 -3.18 -22.63
CA LEU A 61 13.34 -2.67 -23.81
C LEU A 61 14.69 -3.37 -24.04
N ASP A 62 15.21 -4.01 -23.00
CA ASP A 62 16.42 -4.85 -22.98
C ASP A 62 16.13 -6.34 -23.24
N GLY A 63 14.88 -6.70 -23.50
CA GLY A 63 14.43 -8.09 -23.67
C GLY A 63 14.13 -8.82 -22.35
N GLY A 64 14.23 -8.14 -21.20
CA GLY A 64 13.82 -8.69 -19.90
C GLY A 64 12.30 -8.72 -19.71
N VAL A 65 11.85 -9.11 -18.51
CA VAL A 65 10.43 -9.02 -18.11
C VAL A 65 10.27 -7.90 -17.10
N VAL A 66 9.30 -7.01 -17.34
CA VAL A 66 8.95 -5.91 -16.44
C VAL A 66 7.55 -6.13 -15.89
N VAL A 67 7.41 -6.12 -14.56
CA VAL A 67 6.10 -6.13 -13.89
C VAL A 67 5.56 -4.70 -13.83
N LEU A 68 4.35 -4.50 -14.33
CA LEU A 68 3.66 -3.22 -14.31
C LEU A 68 2.83 -3.11 -13.03
N GLY A 69 3.32 -2.30 -12.08
CA GLY A 69 2.68 -2.11 -10.78
C GLY A 69 1.24 -1.60 -10.87
N THR A 70 0.41 -2.03 -9.92
CA THR A 70 -0.99 -1.61 -9.82
C THR A 70 -1.07 -0.18 -9.29
N SER A 71 -1.56 0.74 -10.13
CA SER A 71 -1.74 2.13 -9.70
C SER A 71 -2.86 2.22 -8.69
N THR A 72 -2.51 2.52 -7.43
CA THR A 72 -3.52 2.75 -6.39
C THR A 72 -4.50 3.83 -6.86
N SER A 73 -4.07 4.91 -7.52
CA SER A 73 -4.97 5.98 -7.98
C SER A 73 -6.15 5.53 -8.86
N ARG A 74 -6.08 4.33 -9.44
CA ARG A 74 -7.14 3.73 -10.27
C ARG A 74 -8.05 2.76 -9.51
N MET A 75 -7.69 2.35 -8.30
CA MET A 75 -8.48 1.45 -7.46
C MET A 75 -9.85 2.05 -7.10
N ARG A 76 -10.86 1.18 -7.05
CA ARG A 76 -12.18 1.44 -6.48
C ARG A 76 -12.06 1.60 -4.96
N LYS A 77 -13.10 2.13 -4.33
CA LYS A 77 -13.13 2.33 -2.87
C LYS A 77 -12.99 1.02 -2.10
N THR A 78 -13.63 -0.06 -2.57
CA THR A 78 -13.57 -1.40 -1.96
C THR A 78 -12.14 -1.94 -2.00
N GLU A 79 -11.51 -1.98 -3.18
CA GLU A 79 -10.13 -2.43 -3.36
C GLU A 79 -9.14 -1.65 -2.48
N PHE A 80 -9.39 -0.36 -2.27
CA PHE A 80 -8.56 0.44 -1.37
C PHE A 80 -8.79 0.12 0.12
N SER A 81 -10.02 -0.23 0.49
CA SER A 81 -10.34 -0.70 1.83
C SER A 81 -9.62 -2.02 2.12
N ASP A 82 -9.71 -2.97 1.18
CA ASP A 82 -9.05 -4.27 1.28
C ASP A 82 -7.53 -4.12 1.39
N LEU A 83 -6.94 -3.16 0.66
CA LEU A 83 -5.52 -2.82 0.77
C LEU A 83 -5.15 -2.36 2.18
N LEU A 84 -5.95 -1.48 2.80
CA LEU A 84 -5.69 -0.97 4.14
C LEU A 84 -5.86 -2.06 5.21
N GLU A 85 -6.85 -2.92 5.05
CA GLU A 85 -7.08 -4.07 5.94
C GLU A 85 -5.89 -5.04 5.89
N MET A 86 -5.41 -5.36 4.69
CA MET A 86 -4.23 -6.22 4.52
C MET A 86 -2.96 -5.61 5.13
N ILE A 87 -2.76 -4.29 5.00
CA ILE A 87 -1.64 -3.58 5.65
C ILE A 87 -1.76 -3.65 7.17
N HIS A 88 -2.97 -3.47 7.71
CA HIS A 88 -3.19 -3.54 9.15
C HIS A 88 -2.98 -4.96 9.70
N ALA A 89 -3.49 -5.98 9.01
CA ALA A 89 -3.26 -7.39 9.35
C ALA A 89 -1.76 -7.73 9.35
N TYR A 90 -1.03 -7.32 8.31
CA TYR A 90 0.42 -7.50 8.24
C TYR A 90 1.12 -6.86 9.44
N GLY A 91 0.76 -5.61 9.77
CA GLY A 91 1.35 -4.93 10.93
C GLY A 91 1.06 -5.63 12.25
N ALA A 92 -0.15 -6.17 12.44
CA ALA A 92 -0.49 -6.94 13.64
C ALA A 92 0.32 -8.24 13.75
N GLU A 93 0.51 -8.96 12.65
CA GLU A 93 1.30 -10.20 12.60
C GLU A 93 2.79 -9.96 12.86
N HIS A 94 3.31 -8.79 12.46
CA HIS A 94 4.74 -8.46 12.55
C HIS A 94 5.07 -7.56 13.75
N GLY A 95 4.11 -7.27 14.63
CA GLY A 95 4.31 -6.45 15.83
C GLY A 95 4.65 -4.99 15.52
N VAL A 96 4.10 -4.43 14.44
CA VAL A 96 4.32 -3.03 14.05
C VAL A 96 3.63 -2.10 15.04
N HIS A 97 4.39 -1.16 15.59
CA HIS A 97 3.87 -0.07 16.41
C HIS A 97 3.42 1.08 15.52
N TRP A 98 2.11 1.35 15.50
CA TRP A 98 1.53 2.43 14.70
C TRP A 98 1.80 3.81 15.33
N SER A 99 2.23 4.76 14.51
CA SER A 99 2.44 6.15 14.91
C SER A 99 1.13 6.92 15.05
N ASP A 100 1.14 8.06 15.75
CA ASP A 100 -0.04 8.92 15.91
C ASP A 100 -0.72 9.29 14.58
N PRO A 101 0.01 9.61 13.49
CA PRO A 101 -0.61 9.82 12.17
C PRO A 101 -1.36 8.60 11.63
N ALA A 102 -0.86 7.38 11.87
CA ALA A 102 -1.54 6.15 11.47
C ALA A 102 -2.77 5.89 12.34
N LEU A 103 -2.65 6.02 13.67
CA LEU A 103 -3.73 5.87 14.65
C LEU A 103 -4.87 6.87 14.46
N ALA A 104 -4.54 8.15 14.25
CA ALA A 104 -5.52 9.20 13.97
C ALA A 104 -6.33 8.90 12.69
N ALA A 105 -5.77 8.10 11.79
CA ALA A 105 -6.45 7.66 10.59
C ALA A 105 -7.29 6.37 10.78
N PHE A 106 -7.04 5.58 11.83
CA PHE A 106 -7.95 4.50 12.27
C PHE A 106 -9.19 5.06 12.97
N GLY A 107 -9.03 6.05 13.85
CA GLY A 107 -10.13 6.60 14.67
C GLY A 107 -11.17 7.47 13.95
N LYS A 108 -11.07 7.70 12.63
CA LYS A 108 -11.98 8.58 11.86
C LYS A 108 -13.08 7.86 11.07
N TYR A 109 -13.29 6.58 11.33
CA TYR A 109 -14.44 5.85 10.82
C TYR A 109 -15.40 5.60 11.99
N PRO A 110 -16.52 6.34 12.11
CA PRO A 110 -17.65 5.76 12.83
C PRO A 110 -17.99 4.47 12.08
N GLU A 111 -18.04 3.38 12.83
CA GLU A 111 -18.56 2.11 12.34
C GLU A 111 -19.86 2.40 11.57
N ALA A 112 -19.90 2.02 10.30
CA ALA A 112 -21.15 1.94 9.58
C ALA A 112 -21.94 0.80 10.24
N ALA A 113 -22.74 1.17 11.25
CA ALA A 113 -23.85 0.39 11.77
C ALA A 113 -24.99 0.33 10.73
#